data_AF-A0AAP2CFR7-F1
#
_entry.id   AF-A0AAP2CFR7-F1
#
_cell.length_a   1.000
_cell.length_b   1.000
_cell.length_c   1.000
_cell.angle_alpha   90.00
_cell.angle_beta   90.00
_cell.angle_gamma   90.00
#
_symmetry.space_group_name_H-M   'P 1'
#
loop_
_entity.id
_entity.type
_entity.pdbx_description
1 polymer ?
#
loop_
_entity_poly.entity_id
_entity_poly.type
_entity_poly.pdbx_seq_one_letter_code
_entity_poly.pdbx_strand_id
1 'polypeptide(L)'
;MAYFYVLYSEKLQKYYIGACTDLDRRLNEHNTSQSKFTSLGMPWALVYTESYPDLKFAKQRELSVKRKKSKRYIERLISGG
;
A
#
# COMPACT_ATOMS: atom_id res chain seq x y z
N MET A 1 7.31 7.76 13.77
CA MET A 1 6.89 8.04 12.38
C MET A 1 6.30 6.76 11.79
N ALA A 2 5.24 6.90 11.01
CA ALA A 2 4.57 5.81 10.33
C ALA A 2 4.29 6.21 8.88
N TYR A 3 3.98 5.23 8.04
CA TYR A 3 3.82 5.38 6.61
C TYR A 3 2.53 4.73 6.17
N PHE A 4 1.76 5.46 5.37
CA PHE A 4 0.72 4.91 4.52
C PHE A 4 1.36 4.56 3.18
N TYR A 5 1.00 3.42 2.60
CA TYR A 5 1.57 2.99 1.33
C TYR A 5 0.54 2.28 0.45
N VAL A 6 0.76 2.39 -0.85
CA VAL A 6 0.02 1.66 -1.88
C VAL A 6 1.02 0.91 -2.74
N LEU A 7 0.85 -0.41 -2.80
CA LEU A 7 1.58 -1.27 -3.71
C LEU A 7 0.67 -1.64 -4.88
N TYR A 8 1.26 -1.84 -6.03
CA TYR A 8 0.60 -2.34 -7.22
C TYR A 8 1.27 -3.62 -7.68
N SER A 9 0.45 -4.63 -7.97
CA SER A 9 0.91 -5.86 -8.63
C SER A 9 0.50 -5.79 -10.09
N GLU A 10 1.49 -5.71 -10.99
CA GLU A 10 1.26 -5.79 -12.43
C GLU A 10 0.63 -7.15 -12.82
N LYS A 11 1.06 -8.21 -12.15
CA LYS A 11 0.59 -9.58 -12.40
C LYS A 11 -0.88 -9.79 -12.03
N LEU A 12 -1.31 -9.25 -10.91
CA LEU A 12 -2.70 -9.37 -10.44
C LEU A 12 -3.59 -8.19 -10.87
N GLN A 13 -3.00 -7.14 -11.45
CA GLN A 13 -3.70 -5.88 -11.77
C GLN A 13 -4.45 -5.31 -10.56
N LYS A 14 -3.87 -5.48 -9.35
CA LYS A 14 -4.50 -5.16 -8.07
C LYS A 14 -3.63 -4.23 -7.24
N TYR A 15 -4.30 -3.36 -6.51
CA TYR A 15 -3.70 -2.48 -5.52
C TYR A 15 -3.76 -3.13 -4.13
N TYR A 16 -2.66 -3.08 -3.41
CA TYR A 16 -2.59 -3.38 -1.98
C TYR A 16 -2.40 -2.08 -1.21
N ILE A 17 -3.22 -1.88 -0.19
CA ILE A 17 -3.25 -0.62 0.58
C ILE A 17 -3.04 -0.97 2.04
N GLY A 18 -2.03 -0.37 2.66
CA GLY A 18 -1.68 -0.62 4.04
C GLY A 18 -1.00 0.55 4.74
N ALA A 19 -0.80 0.40 6.04
CA ALA A 19 0.02 1.29 6.85
C ALA A 19 1.06 0.48 7.63
N CYS A 20 2.26 1.03 7.80
CA CYS A 20 3.36 0.42 8.54
C CYS A 20 4.21 1.48 9.22
N THR A 21 5.00 1.11 10.23
CA THR A 21 6.01 1.99 10.82
C THR A 21 7.34 1.93 10.07
N ASP A 22 7.55 0.88 9.29
CA ASP A 22 8.78 0.58 8.56
C ASP A 22 8.40 0.07 7.16
N LEU A 23 8.64 0.91 6.14
CA LEU A 23 8.23 0.67 4.76
C LEU A 23 9.15 -0.32 4.06
N ASP A 24 10.46 -0.19 4.22
CA ASP A 24 11.46 -1.04 3.59
C ASP A 24 11.33 -2.49 4.04
N ARG A 25 11.21 -2.70 5.36
CA ARG A 25 10.97 -4.03 5.92
C ARG A 25 9.68 -4.62 5.37
N ARG A 26 8.62 -3.82 5.26
CA ARG A 26 7.30 -4.27 4.79
C ARG A 26 7.27 -4.59 3.30
N LEU A 27 7.99 -3.82 2.47
CA LEU A 27 8.12 -4.08 1.04
C LEU A 27 8.94 -5.34 0.81
N ASN A 28 10.04 -5.50 1.54
CA ASN A 28 10.84 -6.71 1.52
C ASN A 28 9.98 -7.92 1.91
N GLU A 29 9.20 -7.85 3.00
CA GLU A 29 8.24 -8.89 3.36
C GLU A 29 7.25 -9.20 2.23
N HIS A 30 6.69 -8.22 1.52
CA HIS A 30 5.77 -8.50 0.42
C HIS A 30 6.43 -9.20 -0.78
N ASN A 31 7.71 -8.94 -1.01
CA ASN A 31 8.50 -9.51 -2.11
C ASN A 31 9.33 -10.75 -1.71
N THR A 32 9.33 -11.14 -0.43
CA THR A 32 10.04 -12.32 0.08
C THR A 32 9.15 -13.30 0.85
N SER A 33 8.00 -12.85 1.38
CA SER A 33 7.10 -13.67 2.19
C SER A 33 6.24 -14.60 1.34
N GLN A 34 6.12 -15.84 1.82
CA GLN A 34 5.34 -16.93 1.24
C GLN A 34 3.84 -16.89 1.60
N SER A 35 3.29 -15.75 2.02
CA SER A 35 1.84 -15.69 2.21
C SER A 35 1.16 -15.96 0.87
N LYS A 36 0.26 -16.97 0.82
CA LYS A 36 -0.33 -17.50 -0.42
C LYS A 36 -0.89 -16.42 -1.35
N PHE A 37 -1.32 -15.27 -0.81
CA PHE A 37 -1.87 -14.16 -1.58
C PHE A 37 -0.83 -13.13 -2.03
N THR A 38 0.16 -12.81 -1.20
CA THR A 38 1.23 -11.84 -1.56
C THR A 38 2.23 -12.45 -2.51
N SER A 39 2.51 -13.76 -2.41
CA SER A 39 3.41 -14.45 -3.34
C SER A 39 2.88 -14.50 -4.77
N LEU A 40 1.55 -14.60 -4.96
CA LEU A 40 0.90 -14.57 -6.27
C LEU A 40 1.01 -13.21 -6.97
N GLY A 41 1.14 -12.13 -6.18
CA GLY A 41 1.21 -10.76 -6.66
C GLY A 41 2.62 -10.22 -6.88
N MET A 42 3.67 -11.00 -6.61
CA MET A 42 5.04 -10.54 -6.84
C MET A 42 5.33 -10.37 -8.34
N PRO A 43 6.10 -9.33 -8.72
CA PRO A 43 6.66 -8.29 -7.86
C PRO A 43 5.61 -7.22 -7.46
N TRP A 44 5.63 -6.80 -6.20
CA TRP A 44 4.85 -5.65 -5.73
C TRP A 44 5.66 -4.37 -5.90
N ALA A 45 5.17 -3.47 -6.74
CA ALA A 45 5.76 -2.15 -6.96
C ALA A 45 5.15 -1.14 -6.00
N LEU A 46 5.99 -0.38 -5.28
CA LEU A 46 5.55 0.77 -4.50
C LEU A 46 5.17 1.90 -5.46
N VAL A 47 3.88 2.23 -5.52
CA VAL A 47 3.36 3.28 -6.42
C VAL A 47 3.02 4.57 -5.70
N TYR A 48 2.84 4.52 -4.37
CA TYR A 48 2.51 5.70 -3.57
C TYR A 48 2.86 5.52 -2.10
N THR A 49 3.32 6.58 -1.44
CA THR A 49 3.55 6.60 0.01
C THR A 49 3.30 7.99 0.61
N GLU A 50 2.83 8.02 1.85
CA GLU A 50 2.68 9.23 2.66
C GLU A 50 3.26 8.97 4.07
N SER A 51 4.06 9.91 4.58
CA SER A 51 4.58 9.86 5.95
C SER A 51 3.63 10.55 6.94
N TYR A 52 3.48 9.94 8.11
CA TYR A 52 2.64 10.39 9.20
C TYR A 52 3.41 10.38 10.53
N PRO A 53 3.06 11.26 11.47
CA PRO A 53 3.73 11.30 12.78
C PRO A 53 3.53 10.00 13.56
N ASP A 54 2.32 9.43 13.49
CA ASP A 54 1.92 8.23 14.24
C ASP A 54 1.15 7.22 13.39
N LEU A 55 1.22 5.94 13.78
CA LEU A 55 0.52 4.85 13.11
C LEU A 55 -1.00 5.04 13.11
N LYS A 56 -1.55 5.70 14.13
CA LYS A 56 -2.97 6.05 14.19
C LYS A 56 -3.40 6.90 12.99
N PHE A 57 -2.61 7.91 12.62
CA PHE A 57 -2.92 8.77 11.46
C PHE A 57 -2.76 8.01 10.14
N ALA A 58 -1.70 7.22 10.00
CA ALA A 58 -1.50 6.37 8.82
C ALA A 58 -2.66 5.36 8.62
N LYS A 59 -3.14 4.74 9.71
CA LYS A 59 -4.31 3.84 9.68
C LYS A 59 -5.61 4.58 9.38
N GLN A 60 -5.81 5.79 9.90
CA GLN A 60 -6.97 6.62 9.54
C GLN A 60 -6.99 6.95 8.06
N ARG A 61 -5.82 7.28 7.48
CA ARG A 61 -5.66 7.46 6.04
C ARG A 61 -6.01 6.20 5.27
N GLU A 62 -5.43 5.05 5.67
CA GLU A 62 -5.71 3.75 5.07
C GLU A 62 -7.22 3.44 5.05
N LEU A 63 -7.90 3.62 6.18
CA LEU A 63 -9.34 3.41 6.30
C LEU A 63 -10.13 4.39 5.42
N SER A 64 -9.73 5.67 5.36
CA SER A 64 -10.36 6.67 4.51
C SER A 64 -10.28 6.29 3.03
N VAL A 65 -9.11 5.83 2.56
CA VAL A 65 -8.92 5.37 1.19
C VAL A 65 -9.71 4.08 0.93
N LYS A 66 -9.66 3.10 1.83
CA LYS A 66 -10.42 1.84 1.73
C LYS A 66 -11.94 2.08 1.70
N ARG A 67 -12.44 3.04 2.47
CA ARG A 67 -13.87 3.40 2.54
C ARG A 67 -14.41 3.93 1.21
N LYS A 68 -13.60 4.62 0.42
CA LYS A 68 -14.02 5.11 -0.89
C LYS A 68 -14.33 3.99 -1.88
N LYS A 69 -13.79 2.78 -1.67
CA LYS A 69 -14.01 1.57 -2.49
C LYS A 69 -13.93 1.82 -4.01
N SER A 70 -13.12 2.80 -4.41
CA SER A 70 -13.07 3.30 -5.78
C SER A 70 -11.64 3.17 -6.31
N LYS A 71 -11.48 2.29 -7.31
CA LYS A 71 -10.21 2.13 -8.02
C LYS A 71 -9.74 3.45 -8.65
N ARG A 72 -10.67 4.18 -9.27
CA ARG A 72 -10.42 5.50 -9.88
C ARG A 72 -9.91 6.53 -8.86
N TYR A 73 -10.37 6.46 -7.61
CA TYR A 73 -9.84 7.33 -6.57
C TYR A 73 -8.38 7.00 -6.22
N ILE A 74 -8.04 5.71 -6.12
CA ILE A 74 -6.66 5.27 -5.87
C ILE A 74 -5.74 5.70 -7.02
N GLU A 75 -6.19 5.53 -8.27
CA GLU A 75 -5.46 5.97 -9.46
C GLU A 75 -5.23 7.49 -9.47
N ARG A 76 -6.24 8.28 -9.13
CA ARG A 76 -6.08 9.74 -8.98
C ARG A 76 -5.10 10.12 -7.88
N LEU A 77 -5.10 9.37 -6.78
CA LEU A 77 -4.22 9.59 -5.64
C LEU A 77 -2.76 9.27 -5.99
N ILE A 78 -2.53 8.25 -6.82
CA ILE A 78 -1.21 7.91 -7.37
C ILE A 78 -0.76 8.92 -8.45
N SER A 79 -1.65 9.29 -9.37
CA SER A 79 -1.31 10.12 -10.54
C SER A 79 -1.26 11.62 -10.28
N GLY A 80 -1.84 12.10 -9.19
CA GLY A 80 -1.91 13.52 -8.83
C GLY A 80 -0.95 13.93 -7.72
N GLY A 81 0.06 13.11 -7.44
CA GLY A 81 1.17 13.40 -6.51
C GLY A 81 2.37 13.99 -7.23
#